data_AF-A0A971YNV1-F1
#
_entry.id   AF-A0A971YNV1-F1
#
_cell.length_a   1.000
_cell.length_b   1.000
_cell.length_c   1.000
_cell.angle_alpha   90.00
_cell.angle_beta   90.00
_cell.angle_gamma   90.00
#
_symmetry.space_group_name_H-M   'P 1'
#
loop_
_entity.id
_entity.type
_entity.pdbx_description
1 polymer ?
#
loop_
_entity_poly.entity_id
_entity_poly.type
_entity_poly.pdbx_seq_one_letter_code
_entity_poly.pdbx_strand_id
1 'polypeptide(L)'
;MGLCYAELSSRLPRVGGGYAFVREAFGPTVGFFMGWAYWGGYLIASGYVTLGFGGYLEQLSGLPRGPAAVGLGIVLALLNLRGVRVSSRFQTLLVAFEVTALFVIAGVGSMHARPALLTPFMP
;
A
#
# COMPACT_ATOMS: atom_id res chain seq x y z
N MET A 1 -10.80 -4.10 -13.33
CA MET A 1 -9.94 -4.87 -12.40
C MET A 1 -10.70 -5.46 -11.21
N GLY A 2 -11.42 -4.64 -10.41
CA GLY A 2 -12.11 -5.14 -9.21
C GLY A 2 -13.13 -6.27 -9.45
N LEU A 3 -13.95 -6.17 -10.50
CA LEU A 3 -14.98 -7.16 -10.81
C LEU A 3 -14.39 -8.54 -11.19
N CYS A 4 -13.34 -8.56 -12.01
CA CYS A 4 -12.65 -9.79 -12.42
C CYS A 4 -12.02 -10.51 -11.22
N TYR A 5 -11.40 -9.75 -10.30
CA TYR A 5 -10.84 -10.31 -9.07
C TYR A 5 -11.94 -10.84 -8.13
N ALA A 6 -13.11 -10.19 -8.07
CA ALA A 6 -14.23 -10.66 -7.27
C ALA A 6 -14.81 -11.99 -7.80
N GLU A 7 -14.97 -12.13 -9.12
CA GLU A 7 -15.44 -13.37 -9.75
C GLU A 7 -14.43 -14.52 -9.59
N LEU A 8 -13.14 -14.25 -9.76
CA LEU A 8 -12.10 -15.25 -9.57
C LEU A 8 -11.94 -15.67 -8.10
N SER A 9 -12.04 -14.72 -7.17
CA SER A 9 -11.93 -15.02 -5.73
C SER A 9 -13.11 -15.84 -5.21
N SER A 10 -14.31 -15.66 -5.77
CA SER A 10 -15.49 -16.46 -5.39
C SER A 10 -15.42 -17.88 -5.95
N ARG A 11 -14.84 -18.08 -7.15
CA ARG A 11 -14.65 -19.40 -7.76
C ARG A 11 -13.44 -20.16 -7.25
N LEU A 12 -12.35 -19.46 -6.90
CA LEU A 12 -11.10 -20.03 -6.40
C LEU A 12 -10.76 -19.47 -5.01
N PRO A 13 -11.35 -20.04 -3.93
CA PRO A 13 -11.06 -19.64 -2.55
C PRO A 13 -9.73 -20.23 -2.07
N ARG A 14 -8.64 -19.98 -2.81
CA ARG A 14 -7.28 -20.38 -2.45
C ARG A 14 -6.47 -19.17 -2.00
N VAL A 15 -5.61 -19.41 -1.02
CA VAL A 15 -4.63 -18.42 -0.56
C VAL A 15 -3.57 -18.22 -1.66
N GLY A 16 -3.36 -16.97 -2.10
CA GLY A 16 -2.36 -16.65 -3.12
C GLY A 16 -2.74 -15.51 -4.08
N GLY A 17 -3.98 -15.01 -4.04
CA GLY A 17 -4.41 -13.85 -4.85
C GLY A 17 -4.21 -14.08 -6.35
N GLY A 18 -3.74 -13.07 -7.08
CA GLY A 18 -3.57 -13.15 -8.53
C GLY A 18 -2.59 -14.22 -9.00
N TYR A 19 -1.60 -14.62 -8.19
CA TYR A 19 -0.73 -15.75 -8.50
C TYR A 19 -1.52 -17.06 -8.60
N ALA A 20 -2.44 -17.30 -7.65
CA ALA A 20 -3.26 -18.51 -7.66
C ALA A 20 -4.16 -18.56 -8.90
N PHE A 21 -4.72 -17.43 -9.31
CA PHE A 21 -5.56 -17.34 -10.51
C PHE A 21 -4.78 -17.62 -11.79
N VAL A 22 -3.60 -17.01 -11.94
CA VAL A 22 -2.74 -17.20 -13.13
C VAL A 22 -2.20 -18.63 -13.20
N ARG A 23 -1.80 -19.20 -12.06
CA ARG A 23 -1.32 -20.58 -12.01
C ARG A 23 -2.42 -21.58 -12.37
N GLU A 24 -3.66 -21.36 -11.94
CA GLU A 24 -4.78 -22.23 -12.28
C GLU A 24 -5.14 -22.11 -13.77
N ALA A 25 -5.16 -20.90 -14.33
CA ALA A 25 -5.57 -20.67 -15.71
C ALA A 25 -4.50 -21.04 -16.76
N PHE A 26 -3.22 -20.80 -16.47
CA PHE A 26 -2.11 -20.92 -17.44
C PHE A 26 -1.03 -21.93 -17.04
N GLY A 27 -1.20 -22.60 -15.91
CA GLY A 27 -0.30 -23.64 -15.43
C GLY A 27 0.94 -23.14 -14.67
N PRO A 28 1.82 -24.07 -14.25
CA PRO A 28 2.90 -23.78 -13.29
C PRO A 28 3.96 -22.80 -13.79
N THR A 29 4.33 -22.87 -15.07
CA THR A 29 5.41 -22.05 -15.66
C THR A 29 5.05 -20.56 -15.66
N VAL A 30 3.83 -20.23 -16.12
CA VAL A 30 3.34 -18.85 -16.12
C VAL A 30 3.09 -18.38 -14.69
N GLY A 31 2.57 -19.27 -13.83
CA GLY A 31 2.46 -19.01 -12.39
C GLY A 31 3.81 -18.63 -11.76
N PHE A 32 4.90 -19.33 -12.10
CA PHE A 32 6.24 -19.01 -11.58
C PHE A 32 6.68 -17.59 -11.91
N PHE A 33 6.56 -17.17 -13.18
CA PHE A 33 6.88 -15.79 -13.58
C PHE A 33 5.99 -14.76 -12.89
N MET A 34 4.70 -15.05 -12.72
CA MET A 34 3.78 -14.19 -11.97
C MET A 34 4.20 -14.05 -10.49
N GLY A 35 4.66 -15.14 -9.87
CA GLY A 35 5.19 -15.11 -8.51
C GLY A 35 6.41 -14.21 -8.37
N TRP A 36 7.36 -14.30 -9.31
CA TRP A 36 8.53 -13.40 -9.37
C TRP A 36 8.15 -11.94 -9.59
N ALA A 37 7.19 -11.68 -10.49
CA ALA A 37 6.68 -10.34 -10.73
C ALA A 37 6.03 -9.75 -9.47
N TYR A 38 5.25 -10.54 -8.73
CA TYR A 38 4.67 -10.13 -7.44
C TYR A 38 5.73 -9.85 -6.40
N TRP A 39 6.71 -10.73 -6.25
CA TRP A 39 7.78 -10.54 -5.29
C TRP A 39 8.58 -9.25 -5.58
N GLY A 40 8.97 -9.03 -6.84
CA GLY A 40 9.63 -7.80 -7.27
C GLY A 40 8.76 -6.55 -7.07
N GLY A 41 7.46 -6.66 -7.37
CA GLY A 41 6.49 -5.59 -7.15
C GLY A 41 6.38 -5.19 -5.68
N TYR A 42 6.31 -6.15 -4.76
CA TYR A 42 6.28 -5.88 -3.32
C TYR A 42 7.59 -5.29 -2.79
N LEU A 43 8.74 -5.71 -3.33
CA LEU A 43 10.04 -5.10 -2.98
C LEU A 43 10.06 -3.61 -3.37
N ILE A 44 9.68 -3.28 -4.59
CA ILE A 44 9.65 -1.89 -5.06
C ILE A 44 8.62 -1.08 -4.27
N ALA A 45 7.41 -1.62 -4.06
CA ALA A 45 6.37 -0.94 -3.31
C ALA A 45 6.77 -0.65 -1.86
N SER A 46 7.36 -1.62 -1.16
CA SER A 46 7.84 -1.42 0.22
C SER A 46 8.98 -0.40 0.30
N GLY A 47 9.90 -0.40 -0.66
CA GLY A 47 10.93 0.63 -0.79
C GLY A 47 10.35 2.02 -1.04
N TYR A 48 9.37 2.14 -1.93
CA TYR A 48 8.70 3.40 -2.22
C TYR A 48 7.98 3.95 -0.98
N VAL A 49 7.26 3.10 -0.25
CA VAL A 49 6.54 3.48 0.97
C VAL A 49 7.52 3.97 2.05
N THR A 50 8.59 3.22 2.31
CA THR A 50 9.60 3.61 3.31
C THR A 50 10.32 4.91 2.94
N LEU A 51 10.58 5.17 1.66
CA LEU A 51 11.10 6.45 1.18
C LEU A 51 10.11 7.61 1.36
N GLY A 52 8.82 7.38 1.18
CA GLY A 52 7.77 8.36 1.46
C GLY A 52 7.76 8.73 2.94
N PHE A 53 7.71 7.73 3.82
CA PHE A 53 7.77 7.94 5.26
C PHE A 53 9.09 8.51 5.76
N GLY A 54 10.20 8.19 5.10
CA GLY A 54 11.49 8.82 5.39
C GLY A 54 11.46 10.34 5.21
N GLY A 55 10.69 10.86 4.25
CA GLY A 55 10.52 12.31 4.07
C GLY A 55 9.73 12.96 5.20
N TYR A 56 8.69 12.29 5.72
CA TYR A 56 7.97 12.77 6.90
C TYR A 56 8.85 12.76 8.15
N LEU A 57 9.68 11.73 8.32
CA LEU A 57 10.63 11.66 9.44
C LEU A 57 11.74 12.71 9.34
N GLU A 58 12.23 12.98 8.14
CA GLU A 58 13.19 14.06 7.89
C GLU A 58 12.62 15.41 8.33
N GLN A 59 11.38 15.71 7.94
CA GLN A 59 10.72 16.96 8.33
C GLN A 59 10.48 17.07 9.85
N LEU A 60 10.24 15.95 10.54
CA LEU A 60 9.94 15.93 11.96
C LEU A 60 11.19 15.91 12.86
N SER A 61 12.24 15.21 12.44
CA SER A 61 13.43 14.93 13.27
C SER A 61 14.72 15.57 12.78
N GLY A 62 14.74 16.09 11.54
CA GLY A 62 15.94 16.61 10.90
C GLY A 62 16.93 15.53 10.43
N LEU A 63 16.60 14.24 10.58
CA LEU A 63 17.42 13.14 10.07
C LEU A 63 17.38 13.12 8.53
N PRO A 64 18.50 12.87 7.85
CA PRO A 64 18.51 12.74 6.40
C PRO A 64 17.55 11.63 5.93
N ARG A 65 16.80 11.89 4.86
CA ARG A 65 15.77 10.98 4.33
C ARG A 65 16.21 9.53 4.14
N GLY A 66 17.41 9.32 3.60
CA GLY A 66 17.93 7.98 3.28
C GLY A 66 18.05 7.06 4.51
N PRO A 67 18.88 7.43 5.51
CA PRO A 67 18.99 6.69 6.77
C PRO A 67 17.64 6.51 7.49
N ALA A 68 16.79 7.54 7.50
CA ALA A 68 15.48 7.47 8.14
C ALA A 68 14.57 6.42 7.48
N ALA A 69 14.53 6.39 6.14
CA ALA A 69 13.76 5.40 5.38
C ALA A 69 14.25 3.97 5.62
N VAL A 70 15.58 3.76 5.59
CA VAL A 70 16.18 2.43 5.83
C VAL A 70 15.91 1.96 7.26
N GLY A 71 16.12 2.82 8.25
CA GLY A 71 15.86 2.51 9.66
C GLY A 71 14.40 2.13 9.89
N LEU A 72 13.46 2.88 9.32
CA LEU A 72 12.04 2.58 9.38
C LEU A 72 11.72 1.22 8.74
N GLY A 73 12.27 0.94 7.56
CA GLY A 73 12.10 -0.34 6.88
C GLY A 73 12.55 -1.53 7.73
N ILE A 74 13.71 -1.41 8.38
CA ILE A 74 14.24 -2.44 9.29
C ILE A 74 13.31 -2.64 10.50
N VAL A 75 12.86 -1.56 11.13
CA VAL A 75 11.94 -1.63 12.28
C VAL A 75 10.64 -2.32 11.88
N LEU A 76 10.04 -1.94 10.75
CA LEU A 76 8.80 -2.54 10.25
C LEU A 76 8.98 -4.02 9.89
N ALA A 77 10.12 -4.40 9.31
CA ALA A 77 10.45 -5.79 9.02
C ALA A 77 10.57 -6.61 10.31
N LEU A 78 11.27 -6.11 11.33
CA LEU A 78 11.41 -6.77 12.63
C LEU A 78 10.06 -6.92 13.35
N LEU A 79 9.19 -5.90 13.26
CA LEU A 79 7.83 -5.98 13.80
C LEU A 79 6.99 -7.04 13.08
N ASN A 80 7.11 -7.13 11.75
CA ASN A 80 6.43 -8.16 10.96
C ASN A 80 6.84 -9.58 11.38
N LEU A 81 8.13 -9.79 11.67
CA LEU A 81 8.65 -11.08 12.13
C LEU A 81 8.14 -11.47 13.53
N ARG A 82 7.86 -10.51 14.41
CA ARG A 82 7.43 -10.78 15.80
C ARG A 82 5.97 -11.18 15.95
N GLY A 83 5.08 -10.84 15.02
CA GLY A 83 3.69 -11.25 15.14
C GLY A 83 2.71 -10.59 14.17
N VAL A 84 2.42 -11.28 13.06
CA VAL A 84 1.47 -10.84 12.02
C VAL A 84 0.03 -10.70 12.55
N ARG A 85 -0.39 -11.51 13.53
CA ARG A 85 -1.78 -11.49 14.04
C ARG A 85 -2.13 -10.21 14.79
N VAL A 86 -1.20 -9.69 15.58
CA VAL A 86 -1.37 -8.41 16.27
C VAL A 86 -1.29 -7.27 15.24
N SER A 87 -0.32 -7.33 14.33
CA SER A 87 -0.14 -6.36 13.24
C SER A 87 -1.41 -6.16 12.40
N SER A 88 -2.15 -7.23 12.11
CA SER A 88 -3.37 -7.15 11.29
C SER A 88 -4.49 -6.31 11.93
N ARG A 89 -4.74 -6.46 13.24
CA ARG A 89 -5.79 -5.67 13.93
C ARG A 89 -5.43 -4.19 14.02
N PHE A 90 -4.17 -3.90 14.35
CA PHE A 90 -3.66 -2.52 14.37
C PHE A 90 -3.76 -1.88 12.98
N GLN A 91 -3.43 -2.65 11.93
CA GLN A 91 -3.54 -2.16 10.56
C GLN A 91 -4.98 -1.83 10.17
N THR A 92 -5.96 -2.66 10.52
CA THR A 92 -7.38 -2.35 10.26
C THR A 92 -7.83 -1.06 10.96
N LEU A 93 -7.42 -0.85 12.22
CA LEU A 93 -7.75 0.37 12.96
C LEU A 93 -7.11 1.61 12.35
N LEU A 94 -5.83 1.52 11.96
CA LEU A 94 -5.13 2.62 11.29
C LEU A 94 -5.78 3.01 9.97
N VAL A 95 -6.18 2.02 9.15
CA VAL A 95 -6.89 2.29 7.89
C VAL A 95 -8.24 2.95 8.15
N ALA A 96 -9.01 2.49 9.13
CA ALA A 96 -10.28 3.12 9.49
C ALA A 96 -10.11 4.59 9.93
N PHE A 97 -9.07 4.85 10.72
CA PHE A 97 -8.70 6.21 11.12
C PHE A 97 -8.29 7.07 9.92
N GLU A 98 -7.42 6.55 9.04
CA GLU A 98 -6.97 7.25 7.83
C GLU A 98 -8.14 7.62 6.92
N VAL A 99 -9.05 6.68 6.66
CA VAL A 99 -10.26 6.92 5.85
C VAL A 99 -11.11 8.01 6.48
N THR A 100 -11.29 7.98 7.81
CA THR A 100 -12.06 9.01 8.53
C THR A 100 -11.39 10.38 8.42
N ALA A 101 -10.07 10.45 8.61
CA ALA A 101 -9.31 11.68 8.47
C ALA A 101 -9.44 12.27 7.04
N LEU A 102 -9.37 11.42 6.01
CA LEU A 102 -9.56 11.84 4.62
C LEU A 102 -10.96 12.40 4.37
N PHE A 103 -12.01 11.78 4.93
CA PHE A 103 -13.37 12.33 4.83
C PHE A 103 -13.52 13.68 5.53
N VAL A 104 -12.91 13.86 6.70
CA VAL A 104 -12.90 15.14 7.42
C VAL A 104 -12.18 16.21 6.58
N ILE A 105 -10.99 15.89 6.06
CA ILE A 105 -10.23 16.80 5.20
C ILE A 105 -11.02 17.17 3.94
N ALA A 106 -11.65 16.21 3.29
CA ALA A 106 -12.48 16.46 2.11
C ALA A 106 -13.71 17.33 2.45
N GLY A 107 -14.36 17.07 3.59
CA GLY A 107 -15.50 17.85 4.06
C GLY A 107 -15.13 19.31 4.37
N VAL A 108 -14.11 19.52 5.21
CA VAL A 108 -13.63 20.87 5.55
C VAL A 108 -13.03 21.58 4.33
N GLY A 109 -12.31 20.83 3.50
CA GLY A 109 -11.72 21.31 2.26
C GLY A 109 -12.78 21.79 1.27
N SER A 110 -13.92 21.10 1.17
CA SER A 110 -15.03 21.52 0.30
C SER A 110 -15.63 22.86 0.71
N MET A 111 -15.68 23.16 2.02
CA MET A 111 -16.19 24.43 2.55
C MET A 111 -15.22 25.61 2.31
N HIS A 112 -13.93 25.34 2.14
CA HIS A 112 -12.88 26.34 1.90
C HIS A 112 -12.30 26.26 0.47
N ALA A 113 -12.93 25.47 -0.40
CA ALA A 113 -12.46 25.27 -1.76
C ALA A 113 -12.56 26.59 -2.52
N ARG A 114 -11.42 27.10 -2.99
CA ARG A 114 -11.36 28.28 -3.86
C ARG A 114 -11.32 27.81 -5.31
N PRO A 115 -12.41 27.95 -6.09
CA PRO A 115 -12.47 27.47 -7.46
C PRO A 115 -11.42 28.12 -8.38
N ALA A 116 -10.93 29.31 -8.01
CA ALA A 116 -9.87 30.02 -8.71
C ALA A 116 -8.53 29.28 -8.73
N LEU A 117 -8.25 28.39 -7.76
CA LEU A 117 -7.05 27.54 -7.74
C LEU A 117 -7.17 26.35 -8.70
N LEU A 118 -8.36 26.09 -9.23
CA LEU A 118 -8.61 25.06 -10.23
C LEU A 118 -8.42 25.59 -11.65
N THR A 119 -8.12 26.88 -11.85
CA THR A 119 -7.90 27.46 -13.19
C THR A 119 -6.48 28.03 -13.32
N PRO A 120 -5.70 27.60 -14.32
CA PRO A 120 -6.05 26.60 -15.33
C PRO A 120 -5.95 25.18 -14.77
N PHE A 121 -7.00 24.37 -14.95
CA PHE A 121 -7.04 22.99 -14.45
C PHE A 121 -6.02 22.10 -15.19
N MET A 122 -5.65 22.51 -16.40
CA MET A 122 -4.62 21.97 -17.28
C MET A 122 -4.07 23.14 -18.12
N PRO A 123 -2.79 23.14 -18.55
CA PRO A 123 -2.34 24.06 -19.59
C PRO A 123 -3.14 23.89 -20.89
#